data_AF-A0A0N8KR19-F1
#
_entry.id   AF-A0A0N8KR19-F1
#
_cell.length_a   1.000
_cell.length_b   1.000
_cell.length_c   1.000
_cell.angle_alpha   90.00
_cell.angle_beta   90.00
_cell.angle_gamma   90.00
#
_symmetry.space_group_name_H-M   'P 1'
#
loop_
_entity.id
_entity.type
_entity.pdbx_description
1 polymer ?
#
loop_
_entity_poly.entity_id
_entity_poly.type
_entity_poly.pdbx_seq_one_letter_code
_entity_poly.pdbx_strand_id
1 'polypeptide(L)'
;MVVQTVVMLEVWGPFMEWFESTTGIANFTIAWTIMFAAAMVIALLLMLGASFISSILPTKTQNTNVISDSSAELNIDMDIPAETTLSNFIRYGYALIPLGLGIHLAHNAKHFLGEGLAVIYTSASLVGWNITGDPSLLNMPTIQIIQYILSILGVLGAIYTAYKISQNNPNSKSSVLPYIVLMLMFGLIALWMYGVPMAARGH
;
A
#
# COMPACT_ATOMS: atom_id res chain seq x y z
N MET A 1 5.18 -1.32 6.85
CA MET A 1 3.89 -1.96 7.18
C MET A 1 3.83 -3.44 6.83
N VAL A 2 3.72 -3.88 5.56
CA VAL A 2 3.74 -5.33 5.24
C VAL A 2 4.93 -6.04 5.91
N VAL A 3 6.14 -5.50 5.81
CA VAL A 3 7.32 -6.06 6.49
C VAL A 3 7.18 -6.10 8.01
N GLN A 4 6.57 -5.07 8.63
CA GLN A 4 6.38 -5.00 10.08
C GLN A 4 5.28 -5.96 10.57
N THR A 5 4.26 -6.23 9.77
CA THR A 5 3.26 -7.24 10.07
C THR A 5 3.83 -8.64 9.84
N VAL A 6 4.56 -8.88 8.73
CA VAL A 6 5.19 -10.18 8.40
C VAL A 6 6.11 -10.65 9.52
N VAL A 7 6.93 -9.77 10.11
CA VAL A 7 7.86 -10.18 11.19
C VAL A 7 7.17 -10.62 12.49
N MET A 8 5.88 -10.31 12.63
CA MET A 8 5.07 -10.70 13.78
C MET A 8 4.20 -11.93 13.49
N LEU A 9 4.20 -12.45 12.26
CA LEU A 9 3.41 -13.64 11.91
C LEU A 9 4.14 -14.92 12.34
N GLU A 10 3.39 -15.96 12.65
CA GLU A 10 3.93 -17.31 12.92
C GLU A 10 4.80 -17.84 11.76
N VAL A 11 4.50 -17.41 10.53
CA VAL A 11 5.27 -17.71 9.31
C VAL A 11 6.70 -17.13 9.33
N TRP A 12 6.98 -16.15 10.19
CA TRP A 12 8.27 -15.47 10.21
C TRP A 12 9.43 -16.35 10.65
N GLY A 13 9.24 -17.21 11.66
CA GLY A 13 10.28 -18.10 12.16
C GLY A 13 10.81 -19.05 11.07
N PRO A 14 9.94 -19.86 10.45
CA PRO A 14 10.34 -20.75 9.35
C PRO A 14 10.93 -20.01 8.14
N PHE A 15 10.42 -18.81 7.85
CA PHE A 15 10.97 -17.99 6.77
C PHE A 15 12.39 -17.49 7.07
N MET A 16 12.68 -17.10 8.31
CA MET A 16 14.02 -16.70 8.74
C MET A 16 15.01 -17.86 8.68
N GLU A 17 14.61 -19.06 9.07
CA GLU A 17 15.46 -20.27 8.95
C GLU A 17 15.77 -20.60 7.48
N TRP A 18 14.77 -20.49 6.60
CA TRP A 18 14.98 -20.62 5.16
C TRP A 18 15.91 -19.52 4.61
N PHE A 19 15.74 -18.27 5.05
CA PHE A 19 16.57 -17.16 4.61
C PHE A 19 18.01 -17.32 5.07
N GLU A 20 18.23 -17.70 6.34
CA GLU A 20 19.55 -17.94 6.90
C GLU A 20 20.26 -19.11 6.20
N SER A 21 19.56 -20.22 5.96
CA SER A 21 20.12 -21.37 5.23
C SER A 21 20.44 -21.08 3.76
N THR A 22 19.68 -20.18 3.12
CA THR A 22 19.90 -19.81 1.70
C THR A 22 20.98 -18.75 1.53
N THR A 23 21.06 -17.76 2.43
CA THR A 23 21.96 -16.60 2.29
C THR A 23 23.21 -16.67 3.17
N GLY A 24 23.21 -17.51 4.20
CA GLY A 24 24.25 -17.56 5.23
C GLY A 24 24.25 -16.38 6.20
N ILE A 25 23.25 -15.49 6.15
CA ILE A 25 23.18 -14.29 6.99
C ILE A 25 22.39 -14.60 8.28
N ALA A 26 23.12 -14.86 9.37
CA ALA A 26 22.53 -15.13 10.69
C ALA A 26 22.21 -13.84 11.50
N ASN A 27 22.74 -12.69 11.09
CA ASN A 27 22.52 -11.43 11.81
C ASN A 27 21.11 -10.88 11.51
N PHE A 28 20.24 -10.88 12.52
CA PHE A 28 18.85 -10.41 12.40
C PHE A 28 18.74 -8.98 11.84
N THR A 29 19.58 -8.05 12.29
CA THR A 29 19.54 -6.66 11.84
C THR A 29 19.85 -6.55 10.35
N ILE A 30 20.90 -7.25 9.89
CA ILE A 30 21.29 -7.24 8.47
C ILE A 30 20.21 -7.92 7.62
N ALA A 31 19.74 -9.10 8.04
CA ALA A 31 18.69 -9.83 7.35
C ALA A 31 17.41 -8.98 7.22
N TRP A 32 17.00 -8.33 8.31
CA TRP A 32 15.85 -7.43 8.34
C TRP A 32 16.00 -6.26 7.36
N THR A 33 17.14 -5.58 7.35
CA THR A 33 17.38 -4.45 6.44
C THR A 33 17.31 -4.89 4.98
N ILE A 34 17.91 -6.04 4.63
CA ILE A 34 17.88 -6.58 3.27
C ILE A 34 16.44 -6.91 2.86
N MET A 35 15.70 -7.64 3.69
CA MET A 35 14.32 -8.01 3.39
C MET A 35 13.39 -6.79 3.29
N PHE A 36 13.59 -5.80 4.15
CA PHE A 36 12.85 -4.54 4.08
C PHE A 36 13.15 -3.79 2.77
N ALA A 37 14.42 -3.63 2.43
CA ALA A 37 14.84 -2.99 1.19
C ALA A 37 14.29 -3.73 -0.04
N ALA A 38 14.40 -5.06 -0.05
CA ALA A 38 13.85 -5.90 -1.11
C ALA A 38 12.34 -5.71 -1.27
N ALA A 39 11.58 -5.70 -0.16
CA ALA A 39 10.13 -5.46 -0.20
C ALA A 39 9.78 -4.08 -0.78
N MET A 40 10.54 -3.03 -0.44
CA MET A 40 10.35 -1.69 -1.02
C MET A 40 10.63 -1.68 -2.53
N VAL A 41 11.72 -2.33 -2.95
CA VAL A 41 12.09 -2.43 -4.38
C VAL A 41 11.05 -3.22 -5.16
N ILE A 42 10.56 -4.34 -4.63
CA ILE A 42 9.50 -5.15 -5.26
C ILE A 42 8.24 -4.31 -5.51
N ALA A 43 7.82 -3.48 -4.55
CA ALA A 43 6.66 -2.61 -4.73
C ALA A 43 6.85 -1.61 -5.89
N LEU A 44 8.04 -1.03 -6.01
CA LEU A 44 8.38 -0.12 -7.12
C LEU A 44 8.42 -0.85 -8.46
N LEU A 45 9.01 -2.05 -8.50
CA LEU A 45 9.06 -2.88 -9.70
C LEU A 45 7.68 -3.33 -10.17
N LEU A 46 6.78 -3.68 -9.25
CA LEU A 46 5.39 -4.02 -9.58
C LEU A 46 4.65 -2.83 -10.19
N MET A 47 4.88 -1.62 -9.69
CA MET A 47 4.28 -0.40 -10.23
C MET A 47 4.84 -0.07 -11.63
N LEU A 48 6.15 -0.25 -11.84
CA LEU A 48 6.76 -0.14 -13.18
C LEU A 48 6.19 -1.20 -14.13
N GLY A 49 6.02 -2.43 -13.67
CA GLY A 49 5.39 -3.51 -14.43
C GLY A 49 3.96 -3.19 -14.83
N ALA A 50 3.16 -2.65 -13.91
CA ALA A 50 1.80 -2.18 -14.21
C ALA A 50 1.82 -1.07 -15.28
N SER A 51 2.79 -0.16 -15.22
CA SER A 51 2.96 0.87 -16.24
C SER A 51 3.39 0.33 -17.59
N PHE A 52 4.23 -0.70 -17.62
CA PHE A 52 4.64 -1.35 -18.86
C PHE A 52 3.47 -2.08 -19.51
N ILE A 53 2.71 -2.86 -18.73
CA ILE A 53 1.48 -3.54 -19.19
C ILE A 53 0.47 -2.51 -19.72
N SER A 54 0.32 -1.39 -19.01
CA SER A 54 -0.53 -0.29 -19.44
C SER A 54 -0.13 0.28 -20.79
N SER A 55 1.16 0.34 -21.13
CA SER A 55 1.63 0.86 -22.42
C SER A 55 1.43 -0.11 -23.59
N ILE A 56 1.24 -1.40 -23.30
CA ILE A 56 1.00 -2.44 -24.30
C ILE A 56 -0.49 -2.60 -24.60
N LEU A 57 -1.36 -2.23 -23.65
CA LEU A 57 -2.80 -2.32 -23.84
C LEU A 57 -3.27 -1.29 -24.88
N PRO A 58 -4.09 -1.70 -25.86
CA PRO A 58 -4.62 -0.77 -26.85
C PRO A 58 -5.49 0.29 -26.15
N THR A 59 -5.00 1.53 -26.15
CA THR A 59 -5.79 2.70 -25.79
C THR A 59 -6.82 2.93 -26.87
N LYS A 60 -8.11 2.84 -26.51
CA LYS A 60 -9.20 3.26 -27.38
C LYS A 60 -9.11 4.78 -27.53
N THR A 61 -8.34 5.24 -28.51
CA THR A 61 -8.26 6.66 -28.90
C THR A 61 -9.67 7.10 -29.22
N GLN A 62 -10.23 7.96 -28.37
CA GLN A 62 -11.52 8.57 -28.65
C GLN A 62 -11.23 9.64 -29.70
N ASN A 63 -11.48 9.35 -30.97
CA ASN A 63 -11.41 10.33 -32.06
C ASN A 63 -12.37 11.49 -31.74
N THR A 64 -11.88 12.56 -31.14
CA THR A 64 -12.57 13.84 -31.02
C THR A 64 -12.32 14.66 -32.28
N ASN A 65 -12.68 14.11 -33.45
CA ASN A 65 -12.78 14.87 -34.70
C ASN A 65 -14.26 15.10 -35.01
N VAL A 66 -15.00 15.71 -34.08
CA VAL A 66 -16.37 16.17 -34.32
C VAL A 66 -16.51 17.60 -33.82
N ILE A 67 -15.73 18.53 -34.39
CA ILE A 67 -16.21 19.88 -34.75
C ILE A 67 -15.45 20.27 -36.02
N SER A 68 -16.14 20.17 -37.17
CA SER A 68 -15.69 20.81 -38.41
C SER A 68 -15.93 22.30 -38.29
N ASP A 69 -14.91 23.06 -37.88
CA ASP A 69 -14.93 24.50 -38.12
C ASP A 69 -13.63 24.95 -38.78
N SER A 70 -13.76 25.39 -40.03
CA SER A 70 -12.70 25.58 -41.03
C SER A 70 -11.89 26.88 -40.83
N SER A 71 -11.82 27.45 -39.63
CA SER A 71 -11.40 28.85 -39.48
C SER A 71 -10.43 29.19 -38.34
N ALA A 72 -9.59 28.25 -37.91
CA ALA A 72 -8.41 28.59 -37.08
C ALA A 72 -7.31 27.51 -37.14
N GLU A 73 -6.64 27.35 -38.28
CA GLU A 73 -5.38 26.58 -38.31
C GLU A 73 -4.22 27.47 -37.84
N LEU A 74 -4.09 27.63 -36.52
CA LEU A 74 -2.78 27.81 -35.91
C LEU A 74 -2.32 26.43 -35.47
N ASN A 75 -1.69 25.69 -36.38
CA ASN A 75 -1.00 24.44 -36.08
C ASN A 75 0.28 24.79 -35.30
N ILE A 76 0.13 25.02 -34.00
CA ILE A 76 1.24 24.79 -33.08
C ILE A 76 1.32 23.28 -32.95
N ASP A 77 2.18 22.65 -33.76
CA ASP A 77 2.71 21.32 -33.48
C ASP A 77 3.55 21.43 -32.19
N MET A 78 2.83 21.56 -31.07
CA MET A 78 3.37 21.27 -29.78
C MET A 78 3.41 19.75 -29.73
N ASP A 79 4.61 19.19 -29.88
CA ASP A 79 4.90 17.78 -29.70
C ASP A 79 4.44 17.37 -28.30
N ILE A 80 3.16 17.00 -28.16
CA ILE A 80 2.60 16.43 -26.94
C ILE A 80 3.30 15.08 -26.84
N PRO A 81 4.27 14.90 -25.91
CA PRO A 81 5.03 13.67 -25.87
C PRO A 81 4.06 12.52 -25.69
N ALA A 82 4.13 11.52 -26.59
CA ALA A 82 3.39 10.27 -26.46
C ALA A 82 3.50 9.80 -25.00
N GLU A 83 2.35 9.51 -24.35
CA GLU A 83 2.31 9.22 -22.91
C GLU A 83 3.40 8.21 -22.55
N THR A 84 4.49 8.70 -21.96
CA THR A 84 5.65 7.87 -21.67
C THR A 84 5.30 6.99 -20.47
N THR A 85 5.81 5.76 -20.42
CA THR A 85 5.69 4.84 -19.27
C THR A 85 6.00 5.56 -17.95
N LEU A 86 6.97 6.48 -17.94
CA LEU A 86 7.30 7.30 -16.77
C LEU A 86 6.16 8.24 -16.34
N SER A 87 5.45 8.85 -17.28
CA SER A 87 4.32 9.75 -16.98
C SER A 87 3.17 9.00 -16.31
N ASN A 88 2.81 7.84 -16.85
CA ASN A 88 1.78 6.97 -16.27
C ASN A 88 2.21 6.41 -14.90
N PHE A 89 3.47 6.00 -14.75
CA PHE A 89 4.04 5.59 -13.47
C PHE A 89 3.93 6.69 -12.39
N ILE A 90 4.38 7.91 -12.69
CA ILE A 90 4.34 9.03 -11.72
C ILE A 90 2.88 9.35 -11.37
N ARG A 91 2.02 9.46 -12.38
CA ARG A 91 0.63 9.86 -12.22
C ARG A 91 -0.19 8.86 -11.41
N TYR A 92 -0.13 7.57 -11.74
CA TYR A 92 -0.85 6.53 -11.00
C TYR A 92 -0.17 6.14 -9.69
N GLY A 93 1.13 6.47 -9.51
CA GLY A 93 1.80 6.38 -8.22
C GLY A 93 1.11 7.21 -7.13
N TYR A 94 0.60 8.39 -7.46
CA TYR A 94 -0.18 9.20 -6.51
C TYR A 94 -1.48 8.53 -6.06
N ALA A 95 -2.07 7.68 -6.90
CA ALA A 95 -3.27 6.94 -6.53
C ALA A 95 -3.01 5.86 -5.47
N LEU A 96 -1.75 5.48 -5.19
CA LEU A 96 -1.41 4.56 -4.10
C LEU A 96 -1.34 5.24 -2.73
N ILE A 97 -1.32 6.58 -2.67
CA ILE A 97 -1.22 7.32 -1.39
C ILE A 97 -2.38 6.97 -0.44
N PRO A 98 -3.66 6.99 -0.85
CA PRO A 98 -4.77 6.64 0.03
C PRO A 98 -4.70 5.18 0.51
N LEU A 99 -4.23 4.27 -0.33
CA LEU A 99 -4.04 2.86 0.03
C LEU A 99 -2.98 2.72 1.14
N GLY A 100 -1.82 3.34 0.92
CA GLY A 100 -0.74 3.35 1.91
C GLY A 100 -1.22 3.94 3.22
N LEU A 101 -1.86 5.11 3.20
CA LEU A 101 -2.39 5.77 4.38
C LEU A 101 -3.42 4.90 5.11
N GLY A 102 -4.38 4.29 4.41
CA GLY A 102 -5.41 3.45 5.02
C GLY A 102 -4.83 2.23 5.74
N ILE A 103 -3.86 1.56 5.13
CA ILE A 103 -3.16 0.40 5.73
C ILE A 103 -2.35 0.85 6.97
N HIS A 104 -1.60 1.95 6.89
CA HIS A 104 -0.83 2.45 8.04
C HIS A 104 -1.74 2.90 9.18
N LEU A 105 -2.86 3.57 8.85
CA LEU A 105 -3.83 4.00 9.85
C LEU A 105 -4.51 2.81 10.52
N ALA A 106 -4.86 1.76 9.77
CA ALA A 106 -5.41 0.53 10.32
C ALA A 106 -4.47 -0.10 11.36
N HIS A 107 -3.20 -0.27 11.03
CA HIS A 107 -2.22 -0.82 11.96
C HIS A 107 -1.92 0.07 13.16
N ASN A 108 -1.79 1.38 12.93
CA ASN A 108 -1.59 2.33 14.02
C ASN A 108 -2.80 2.32 14.96
N ALA A 109 -4.01 2.16 14.42
CA ALA A 109 -5.22 1.98 15.22
C ALA A 109 -5.16 0.68 16.04
N LYS A 110 -4.61 -0.42 15.51
CA LYS A 110 -4.40 -1.66 16.27
C LYS A 110 -3.51 -1.42 17.49
N HIS A 111 -2.35 -0.81 17.32
CA HIS A 111 -1.44 -0.53 18.44
C HIS A 111 -2.05 0.47 19.41
N PHE A 112 -2.62 1.56 18.90
CA PHE A 112 -3.24 2.57 19.74
C PHE A 112 -4.41 2.02 20.58
N LEU A 113 -5.28 1.21 19.98
CA LEU A 113 -6.47 0.66 20.65
C LEU A 113 -6.17 -0.62 21.44
N GLY A 114 -5.15 -1.38 21.06
CA GLY A 114 -4.76 -2.63 21.73
C GLY A 114 -3.73 -2.44 22.84
N GLU A 115 -2.94 -1.37 22.80
CA GLU A 115 -1.82 -1.11 23.73
C GLU A 115 -1.89 0.30 24.33
N GLY A 116 -2.95 1.07 24.08
CA GLY A 116 -3.03 2.49 24.46
C GLY A 116 -2.89 2.78 25.95
N LEU A 117 -3.38 1.90 26.83
CA LEU A 117 -3.24 2.08 28.28
C LEU A 117 -1.82 1.76 28.77
N ALA A 118 -0.99 1.05 27.99
CA ALA A 118 0.40 0.78 28.37
C ALA A 118 1.20 2.06 28.59
N VAL A 119 0.89 3.13 27.84
CA VAL A 119 1.51 4.46 28.04
C VAL A 119 1.16 5.02 29.42
N ILE A 120 -0.10 4.87 29.84
CA ILE A 120 -0.56 5.33 31.16
C ILE A 120 0.08 4.51 32.27
N TYR A 121 0.11 3.18 32.13
CA TYR A 121 0.71 2.29 33.12
C TYR A 121 2.21 2.55 33.27
N THR A 122 2.92 2.76 32.16
CA THR A 122 4.34 3.11 32.17
C THR A 122 4.56 4.50 32.78
N SER A 123 3.67 5.47 32.51
CA SER A 123 3.78 6.81 33.11
C SER A 123 3.48 6.80 34.61
N ALA A 124 2.52 5.98 35.05
CA ALA A 124 2.18 5.80 36.45
C ALA A 124 3.34 5.14 37.22
N SER A 125 4.01 4.14 36.63
CA SER A 125 5.14 3.47 37.27
C SER A 125 6.33 4.41 37.49
N LEU A 126 6.55 5.40 36.60
CA LEU A 126 7.59 6.42 36.76
C LEU A 126 7.38 7.32 37.99
N VAL A 127 6.13 7.53 38.42
CA VAL A 127 5.81 8.28 39.65
C VAL A 127 5.59 7.38 40.87
N GLY A 128 5.99 6.10 40.77
CA GLY A 128 5.89 5.12 41.84
C GLY A 128 4.53 4.45 41.98
N TRP A 129 3.61 4.66 41.04
CA TRP A 129 2.30 4.01 41.03
C TRP A 129 2.33 2.73 40.20
N ASN A 130 2.21 1.57 40.85
CA ASN A 130 2.18 0.29 40.17
C ASN A 130 0.75 -0.07 39.74
N ILE A 131 0.31 0.51 38.62
CA ILE A 131 -0.96 0.17 37.98
C ILE A 131 -0.66 -0.93 36.95
N THR A 132 -1.19 -2.12 37.17
CA THR A 132 -1.06 -3.27 36.26
C THR A 132 -2.44 -3.72 35.79
N GLY A 133 -2.60 -3.97 34.50
CA GLY A 133 -3.85 -4.43 33.92
C GLY A 133 -3.71 -4.73 32.43
N ASP A 134 -4.82 -5.08 31.80
CA ASP A 134 -4.90 -5.18 30.33
C ASP A 134 -4.62 -3.79 29.71
N PRO A 135 -3.63 -3.67 28.82
CA PRO A 135 -3.30 -2.39 28.18
C PRO A 135 -4.28 -2.01 27.06
N SER A 136 -5.24 -2.88 26.72
CA SER A 136 -6.17 -2.66 25.63
C SER A 136 -7.31 -1.71 26.00
N LEU A 137 -7.61 -0.77 25.09
CA LEU A 137 -8.79 0.10 25.15
C LEU A 137 -10.03 -0.61 24.61
N LEU A 138 -9.84 -1.52 23.64
CA LEU A 138 -10.91 -2.28 23.00
C LEU A 138 -10.49 -3.75 22.88
N ASN A 139 -11.47 -4.64 22.77
CA ASN A 139 -11.18 -6.05 22.53
C ASN A 139 -10.64 -6.30 21.11
N MET A 140 -9.90 -7.39 20.96
CA MET A 140 -9.25 -7.76 19.70
C MET A 140 -10.23 -7.87 18.50
N PRO A 141 -11.44 -8.47 18.65
CA PRO A 141 -12.42 -8.52 17.54
C PRO A 141 -12.86 -7.14 17.05
N THR A 142 -13.14 -6.19 17.94
CA THR A 142 -13.53 -4.82 17.57
C THR A 142 -12.38 -4.09 16.88
N ILE A 143 -11.15 -4.24 17.39
CA ILE A 143 -9.95 -3.67 16.79
C ILE A 143 -9.73 -4.20 15.37
N GLN A 144 -9.99 -5.50 15.13
CA GLN A 144 -9.87 -6.11 13.82
C GLN A 144 -10.91 -5.59 12.81
N ILE A 145 -12.16 -5.37 13.27
CA ILE A 145 -13.20 -4.74 12.43
C ILE A 145 -12.77 -3.33 12.00
N ILE A 146 -12.24 -2.52 12.93
CA ILE A 146 -11.75 -1.16 12.63
C ILE A 146 -10.61 -1.22 11.60
N GLN A 147 -9.66 -2.15 11.75
CA GLN A 147 -8.58 -2.36 10.79
C GLN A 147 -9.09 -2.67 9.38
N TYR A 148 -10.08 -3.56 9.27
CA TYR A 148 -10.69 -3.89 7.98
C TYR A 148 -11.39 -2.69 7.36
N ILE A 149 -12.19 -1.95 8.14
CA ILE A 149 -12.88 -0.75 7.65
C ILE A 149 -11.87 0.27 7.10
N LEU A 150 -10.84 0.60 7.88
CA LEU A 150 -9.83 1.59 7.49
C LEU A 150 -9.03 1.14 6.25
N SER A 151 -8.72 -0.15 6.15
CA SER A 151 -7.99 -0.69 5.00
C SER A 151 -8.86 -0.70 3.74
N ILE A 152 -10.13 -1.08 3.86
CA ILE A 152 -11.10 -1.04 2.76
C ILE A 152 -11.30 0.41 2.29
N LEU A 153 -11.43 1.37 3.21
CA LEU A 153 -11.50 2.79 2.87
C LEU A 153 -10.25 3.27 2.14
N GLY A 154 -9.06 2.80 2.53
CA GLY A 154 -7.80 3.07 1.82
C GLY A 154 -7.82 2.55 0.38
N VAL A 155 -8.27 1.31 0.17
CA VAL A 155 -8.41 0.69 -1.16
C VAL A 155 -9.43 1.45 -2.01
N LEU A 156 -10.62 1.75 -1.46
CA LEU A 156 -11.65 2.52 -2.16
C LEU A 156 -11.17 3.92 -2.53
N GLY A 157 -10.47 4.60 -1.62
CA GLY A 157 -9.87 5.91 -1.86
C GLY A 157 -8.81 5.88 -2.97
N ALA A 158 -8.01 4.82 -3.04
CA ALA A 158 -7.01 4.62 -4.09
C ALA A 158 -7.67 4.39 -5.46
N ILE A 159 -8.66 3.50 -5.52
CA ILE A 159 -9.44 3.24 -6.74
C ILE A 159 -10.17 4.51 -7.20
N TYR A 160 -10.79 5.25 -6.29
CA TYR A 160 -11.45 6.52 -6.60
C TYR A 160 -10.45 7.54 -7.17
N THR A 161 -9.25 7.64 -6.58
CA THR A 161 -8.20 8.55 -7.07
C THR A 161 -7.73 8.13 -8.46
N ALA A 162 -7.50 6.84 -8.69
CA ALA A 162 -7.12 6.30 -10.00
C ALA A 162 -8.21 6.58 -11.07
N TYR A 163 -9.47 6.34 -10.72
CA TYR A 163 -10.62 6.62 -11.57
C TYR A 163 -10.74 8.11 -11.89
N LYS A 164 -10.58 8.99 -10.90
CA LYS A 164 -10.61 10.45 -11.08
C LYS A 164 -9.48 10.92 -12.00
N ILE A 165 -8.28 10.37 -11.84
CA ILE A 165 -7.13 10.63 -12.73
C ILE A 165 -7.45 10.22 -14.18
N SER A 166 -8.06 9.05 -14.37
CA SER A 166 -8.43 8.53 -15.69
C SER A 166 -9.53 9.36 -16.38
N GLN A 167 -10.54 9.84 -15.64
CA GLN A 167 -11.57 10.71 -16.20
C GLN A 167 -11.02 12.05 -16.69
N ASN A 168 -10.06 12.62 -15.98
CA ASN A 168 -9.38 13.85 -16.39
C ASN A 168 -8.42 13.65 -17.57
N ASN A 169 -8.21 12.40 -18.02
CA ASN A 169 -7.28 12.03 -19.08
C ASN A 169 -7.89 10.95 -19.99
N PRO A 170 -8.89 11.32 -20.83
CA PRO A 170 -9.69 10.36 -21.57
C PRO A 170 -8.90 9.47 -22.55
N ASN A 171 -7.73 9.90 -23.02
CA ASN A 171 -6.82 9.10 -23.85
C ASN A 171 -6.14 7.95 -23.08
N SER A 172 -6.21 7.93 -21.74
CA SER A 172 -5.55 6.97 -20.84
C SER A 172 -6.56 6.03 -20.15
N LYS A 173 -7.79 5.90 -20.67
CA LYS A 173 -8.86 5.10 -20.04
C LYS A 173 -8.57 3.58 -19.97
N SER A 174 -7.91 3.00 -20.97
CA SER A 174 -7.45 1.59 -20.91
C SER A 174 -6.23 1.42 -19.99
N SER A 175 -5.53 2.50 -19.68
CA SER A 175 -4.27 2.51 -18.95
C SER A 175 -4.42 2.39 -17.43
N VAL A 176 -5.60 2.68 -16.87
CA VAL A 176 -5.83 2.64 -15.41
C VAL A 176 -6.00 1.21 -14.86
N LEU A 177 -6.42 0.27 -15.71
CA LEU A 177 -6.84 -1.07 -15.26
C LEU A 177 -5.71 -1.85 -14.57
N PRO A 178 -4.46 -1.91 -15.07
CA PRO A 178 -3.36 -2.60 -14.39
C PRO A 178 -3.09 -2.04 -12.99
N TYR A 179 -3.27 -0.73 -12.79
CA TYR A 179 -3.07 -0.09 -11.49
C TYR A 179 -4.19 -0.43 -10.50
N ILE A 180 -5.44 -0.49 -10.96
CA ILE A 180 -6.57 -0.92 -10.11
C ILE A 180 -6.36 -2.38 -9.67
N VAL A 181 -5.94 -3.26 -10.57
CA VAL A 181 -5.61 -4.65 -10.24
C VAL A 181 -4.50 -4.71 -9.18
N LEU A 182 -3.44 -3.90 -9.35
CA LEU A 182 -2.35 -3.83 -8.39
C LEU A 182 -2.82 -3.32 -7.01
N MET A 183 -3.67 -2.29 -6.97
CA MET A 183 -4.26 -1.74 -5.74
C MET A 183 -5.11 -2.79 -5.01
N LEU A 184 -5.95 -3.52 -5.75
CA LEU A 184 -6.74 -4.62 -5.19
C LEU A 184 -5.84 -5.74 -4.67
N MET A 185 -4.80 -6.11 -5.41
CA MET A 185 -3.84 -7.12 -4.98
C MET A 185 -3.18 -6.73 -3.66
N PHE A 186 -2.66 -5.51 -3.55
CA PHE A 186 -2.05 -5.01 -2.31
C PHE A 186 -3.07 -4.91 -1.16
N GLY A 187 -4.29 -4.46 -1.43
CA GLY A 187 -5.37 -4.43 -0.45
C GLY A 187 -5.74 -5.82 0.07
N LEU A 188 -5.88 -6.80 -0.82
CA LEU A 188 -6.19 -8.18 -0.46
C LEU A 188 -5.06 -8.84 0.34
N ILE A 189 -3.81 -8.61 -0.05
CA ILE A 189 -2.65 -9.05 0.73
C ILE A 189 -2.70 -8.44 2.13
N ALA A 190 -2.95 -7.14 2.26
CA ALA A 190 -3.06 -6.47 3.56
C ALA A 190 -4.18 -7.06 4.42
N LEU A 191 -5.37 -7.31 3.85
CA LEU A 191 -6.50 -7.93 4.55
C LEU A 191 -6.18 -9.36 5.00
N TRP A 192 -5.58 -10.16 4.12
CA TRP A 192 -5.16 -11.53 4.45
C TRP A 192 -4.19 -11.55 5.62
N MET A 193 -3.21 -10.64 5.61
CA MET A 193 -2.21 -10.55 6.67
C MET A 193 -2.79 -10.27 8.06
N TYR A 194 -3.88 -9.49 8.16
CA TYR A 194 -4.54 -9.26 9.46
C TYR A 194 -5.26 -10.50 10.00
N GLY A 195 -5.57 -11.47 9.14
CA GLY A 195 -6.17 -12.74 9.54
C GLY A 195 -5.14 -13.77 10.05
N VAL A 196 -3.85 -13.56 9.79
CA VAL A 196 -2.80 -14.46 10.26
C VAL A 196 -2.56 -14.19 11.75
N PRO A 197 -2.53 -15.23 12.60
CA PRO A 197 -2.20 -15.08 14.02
C PRO A 197 -0.85 -14.38 14.13
N MET A 198 -0.84 -13.28 14.87
CA MET A 198 0.41 -12.66 15.27
C MET A 198 0.96 -13.49 16.41
N ALA A 199 2.09 -14.16 16.17
CA ALA A 199 2.86 -14.73 17.25
C ALA A 199 3.23 -13.57 18.15
N ALA A 200 2.55 -13.44 19.30
CA ALA A 200 2.99 -12.58 20.36
C ALA A 200 4.38 -13.07 20.74
N ARG A 201 5.41 -12.45 20.17
CA ARG A 201 6.77 -12.60 20.68
C ARG A 201 6.72 -11.95 22.05
N GLY A 202 6.52 -12.79 23.06
CA GLY A 202 6.88 -12.47 24.42
C GLY A 202 8.28 -11.87 24.37
N HIS A 203 8.38 -10.64 24.87
CA HIS A 203 9.62 -10.22 25.48
C HIS A 203 9.94 -11.17 26.64
#